data_AF-A0A0F9MP87-F1
#
_entry.id   AF-A0A0F9MP87-F1
#
_cell.length_a   1.000
_cell.length_b   1.000
_cell.length_c   1.000
_cell.angle_alpha   90.00
_cell.angle_beta   90.00
_cell.angle_gamma   90.00
#
_symmetry.space_group_name_H-M   'P 1'
#
loop_
_entity.id
_entity.type
_entity.pdbx_description
1 polymer ?
#
loop_
_entity_poly.entity_id
_entity_poly.type
_entity_poly.pdbx_seq_one_letter_code
_entity_poly.pdbx_strand_id
1 'polypeptide(L)'
;PTIAELNKVKKKNIVEYLKELEAEKKLEVVHTEDPFAADVRAMLEAKKTESKEESDKKKKKKRKATINICPNCSKIMMGSKKKCPSCGFVLF
;
A
#
# COMPACT_ATOMS: atom_id res chain seq x y z
N PRO A 1 -15.95 40.78 4.71
CA PRO A 1 -14.89 39.76 4.94
C PRO A 1 -15.50 38.37 5.17
N THR A 2 -15.09 37.39 4.37
CA THR A 2 -15.55 36.01 4.53
C THR A 2 -14.89 35.35 5.75
N ILE A 3 -15.54 34.34 6.34
CA ILE A 3 -15.00 33.60 7.51
C ILE A 3 -13.62 32.99 7.21
N ALA A 4 -13.36 32.65 5.94
CA ALA A 4 -12.06 32.16 5.48
C ALA A 4 -10.95 33.24 5.53
N GLU A 5 -11.28 34.50 5.26
CA GLU A 5 -10.34 35.63 5.34
C GLU A 5 -10.01 36.00 6.80
N LEU A 6 -10.99 35.85 7.71
CA LEU A 6 -10.84 36.10 9.15
C LEU A 6 -9.93 35.06 9.83
N ASN A 7 -9.96 33.81 9.36
CA ASN A 7 -9.25 32.70 10.01
C ASN A 7 -7.88 32.36 9.40
N LYS A 8 -7.41 33.08 8.36
CA LYS A 8 -6.10 32.86 7.70
C LYS A 8 -5.73 31.38 7.53
N VAL A 9 -6.71 30.53 7.22
CA VAL A 9 -6.49 29.07 7.20
C VAL A 9 -5.62 28.74 5.99
N LYS A 10 -4.34 28.49 6.23
CA LYS A 10 -3.41 28.06 5.20
C LYS A 10 -3.80 26.66 4.76
N LYS A 11 -4.21 26.50 3.50
CA LYS A 11 -4.37 25.18 2.88
C LYS A 11 -2.98 24.55 2.76
N LYS A 12 -2.66 23.58 3.63
CA LYS A 12 -1.41 22.82 3.56
C LYS A 12 -1.65 21.47 2.89
N ASN A 13 -0.60 20.90 2.28
CA ASN A 13 -0.63 19.53 1.80
C ASN A 13 -0.67 18.57 3.02
N ILE A 14 -1.44 17.48 2.93
CA ILE A 14 -1.58 16.49 4.01
C ILE A 14 -0.21 15.98 4.50
N VAL A 15 0.75 15.81 3.60
CA VAL A 15 2.10 15.32 3.93
C VAL A 15 2.90 16.34 4.74
N GLU A 16 2.75 17.62 4.44
CA GLU A 16 3.42 18.69 5.19
C GLU A 16 2.82 18.82 6.59
N TYR A 17 1.50 18.74 6.70
CA TYR A 17 0.80 18.78 7.98
C TYR A 17 1.19 17.63 8.91
N LEU A 18 1.33 16.41 8.39
CA LEU A 18 1.76 15.25 9.18
C LEU A 18 3.21 15.41 9.68
N LYS A 19 4.12 15.93 8.86
CA LYS A 19 5.50 16.21 9.26
C LYS A 19 5.60 17.28 10.34
N GLU A 20 4.78 18.32 10.26
CA GLU A 20 4.70 19.35 11.30
C GLU A 20 4.19 18.76 12.63
N LEU A 21 3.16 17.92 12.59
CA LEU A 21 2.64 17.26 13.79
C LEU A 21 3.66 16.30 14.42
N GLU A 22 4.43 15.56 13.61
CA GLU A 22 5.53 14.72 14.07
C GLU A 22 6.69 15.54 14.68
N ALA A 23 6.95 16.74 14.16
CA ALA A 23 8.01 17.62 14.66
C ALA A 23 7.60 18.40 15.92
N GLU A 24 6.34 18.85 15.99
CA GLU A 24 5.79 19.64 17.11
C GLU A 24 5.42 18.76 18.30
N LYS A 25 4.88 17.57 18.06
CA LYS A 25 4.71 16.58 19.11
C LYS A 25 5.89 15.63 19.07
N LYS A 26 6.85 15.84 19.97
CA LYS A 26 7.65 14.72 20.50
C LYS A 26 6.68 13.74 21.16
N LEU A 27 6.07 12.89 20.35
CA LEU A 27 5.20 11.82 20.82
C LEU A 27 6.11 10.84 21.54
N GLU A 28 6.00 10.78 22.86
CA GLU A 28 6.58 9.66 23.59
C GLU A 28 5.77 8.41 23.25
N VAL A 29 6.42 7.50 22.53
CA VAL A 29 5.84 6.18 22.25
C VAL A 29 5.93 5.37 23.54
N VAL A 30 4.88 5.45 24.36
CA VAL A 30 4.73 4.62 25.56
C VAL A 30 4.39 3.21 25.10
N HIS A 31 5.31 2.28 25.31
CA HIS A 31 5.08 0.87 25.04
C HIS A 31 4.35 0.29 26.24
N THR A 32 3.09 -0.07 26.06
CA THR A 32 2.33 -0.85 27.04
C THR A 32 2.30 -2.31 26.63
N GLU A 33 2.31 -3.19 27.63
CA GLU A 33 2.09 -4.61 27.41
C GLU A 33 0.60 -4.84 27.20
N ASP A 34 0.22 -5.18 25.97
CA ASP A 34 -1.15 -5.60 25.66
C ASP A 34 -1.27 -7.11 25.98
N PRO A 35 -2.10 -7.50 26.97
CA PRO A 35 -2.30 -8.89 27.36
C PRO A 35 -2.80 -9.80 26.22
N PHE A 36 -3.41 -9.22 25.18
CA PHE A 36 -3.96 -9.93 24.03
C PHE A 36 -3.00 -9.94 22.82
N ALA A 37 -1.91 -9.18 22.88
CA ALA A 37 -0.92 -9.14 21.79
C ALA A 37 0.11 -10.27 21.85
N ALA A 38 -0.02 -11.22 22.78
CA ALA A 38 0.86 -12.38 22.89
C ALA A 38 0.96 -13.18 21.58
N ASP A 39 -0.19 -13.40 20.92
CA ASP A 39 -0.25 -14.12 19.65
C ASP A 39 0.47 -13.36 18.52
N VAL A 40 0.34 -12.04 18.49
CA VAL A 40 0.99 -11.18 17.49
C VAL A 40 2.51 -11.16 17.68
N ARG A 41 2.98 -11.16 18.93
CA ARG A 41 4.42 -11.25 19.25
C ARG A 41 5.00 -12.59 18.83
N ALA A 42 4.32 -13.70 19.13
CA ALA A 42 4.74 -15.03 18.70
C ALA A 42 4.82 -15.15 17.17
N MET A 43 3.86 -14.57 16.44
CA MET A 43 3.90 -14.52 14.98
C MET A 43 5.05 -13.66 14.42
N LEU A 44 5.41 -12.56 15.08
CA LEU A 44 6.53 -11.69 14.69
C LEU A 44 7.89 -12.32 14.99
N GLU A 45 8.01 -13.06 16.09
CA GLU A 45 9.23 -13.76 16.47
C GLU A 45 9.50 -14.97 15.57
N ALA A 46 8.46 -15.73 15.20
CA ALA A 46 8.57 -16.80 14.21
C ALA A 46 9.07 -16.27 12.85
N LYS A 47 8.62 -15.08 12.43
CA LYS A 47 9.13 -14.43 11.21
C LYS A 47 10.57 -13.95 11.31
N LYS A 48 11.11 -13.71 12.50
CA LYS A 48 12.50 -13.28 12.67
C LYS A 48 13.48 -14.45 12.52
N THR A 49 13.12 -15.66 12.93
CA THR A 49 13.97 -16.85 12.79
C THR A 49 13.97 -17.47 11.40
N GLU A 50 12.93 -17.25 10.59
CA GLU A 50 12.85 -17.73 9.20
C GLU A 50 13.74 -16.96 8.20
N SER A 51 14.52 -15.97 8.66
CA SER A 51 15.38 -15.16 7.78
C SER A 51 16.77 -15.74 7.49
N LYS A 52 17.09 -16.98 7.90
CA LYS A 52 18.42 -17.59 7.61
C LYS A 52 18.47 -18.95 6.92
N GLU A 53 17.41 -19.74 6.84
CA GLU A 53 17.52 -21.11 6.28
C GLU A 53 16.29 -21.54 5.49
N GLU A 54 16.04 -20.96 4.31
CA GLU A 54 15.38 -21.71 3.23
C GLU A 54 15.54 -21.01 1.87
N SER A 55 16.74 -21.10 1.31
CA SER A 55 16.95 -20.94 -0.14
C SER A 55 17.01 -22.31 -0.81
N ASP A 56 15.98 -23.13 -0.61
CA ASP A 56 15.79 -24.37 -1.36
C ASP A 56 14.83 -24.17 -2.56
N LYS A 57 15.07 -24.94 -3.61
CA LYS A 57 14.65 -24.70 -4.98
C LYS A 57 13.14 -24.85 -5.15
N LYS A 58 12.49 -23.76 -5.53
CA LYS A 58 11.40 -23.83 -6.52
C LYS A 58 11.55 -22.74 -7.56
N LYS A 59 12.40 -23.02 -8.55
CA LYS A 59 12.55 -22.24 -9.80
C LYS A 59 11.27 -22.38 -10.64
N LYS A 60 10.14 -21.86 -10.15
CA LYS A 60 8.94 -21.63 -10.97
C LYS A 60 9.36 -20.60 -12.00
N LYS A 61 9.46 -20.99 -13.28
CA LYS A 61 9.62 -20.07 -14.41
C LYS A 61 8.58 -18.95 -14.23
N LYS A 62 9.01 -17.76 -13.79
CA LYS A 62 8.16 -16.56 -13.73
C LYS A 62 7.79 -16.23 -15.18
N ARG A 63 6.73 -16.85 -15.69
CA ARG A 63 6.10 -16.42 -16.94
C ARG A 63 5.65 -15.00 -16.67
N LYS A 64 6.28 -14.02 -17.32
CA LYS A 64 5.91 -12.61 -17.24
C LYS A 64 4.49 -12.49 -17.82
N ALA A 65 3.47 -12.67 -16.99
CA ALA A 65 2.11 -12.41 -17.37
C ALA A 65 1.96 -10.90 -17.42
N THR A 66 1.72 -10.36 -18.61
CA THR A 66 1.36 -8.94 -18.76
C THR A 66 -0.10 -8.77 -18.35
N ILE A 67 -0.35 -7.84 -17.44
CA ILE A 67 -1.71 -7.49 -17.00
C ILE A 67 -2.04 -6.17 -17.68
N ASN A 68 -3.13 -6.15 -18.46
CA ASN A 68 -3.62 -4.96 -19.15
C ASN A 68 -5.03 -4.63 -18.63
N ILE A 69 -5.34 -3.35 -18.47
CA ILE A 69 -6.68 -2.90 -18.05
C ILE A 69 -7.35 -2.25 -19.27
N CYS A 70 -8.57 -2.68 -19.59
CA CYS A 70 -9.32 -2.09 -20.69
C CYS A 70 -9.81 -0.68 -20.31
N PRO A 71 -9.53 0.37 -21.11
CA PRO A 71 -9.94 1.75 -20.79
C PRO A 71 -11.44 1.98 -20.95
N ASN A 72 -12.15 1.13 -21.70
CA ASN A 72 -13.59 1.30 -21.95
C ASN A 72 -14.47 0.68 -20.84
N CYS A 73 -14.10 -0.48 -20.31
CA CYS A 73 -14.91 -1.21 -19.33
C CYS A 73 -14.19 -1.52 -18.02
N SER A 74 -12.96 -1.01 -17.85
CA SER A 74 -12.10 -1.21 -16.67
C SER A 74 -11.81 -2.66 -16.31
N LYS A 75 -12.09 -3.61 -17.21
CA LYS A 75 -11.88 -5.02 -16.93
C LYS A 75 -10.41 -5.39 -17.08
N ILE A 76 -9.93 -6.15 -16.10
CA ILE A 76 -8.57 -6.69 -16.07
C ILE A 76 -8.45 -7.81 -17.11
N MET A 77 -7.44 -7.72 -17.95
CA MET A 77 -7.13 -8.69 -18.99
C MET A 77 -5.73 -9.25 -18.79
N MET A 78 -5.63 -10.56 -18.97
CA MET A 78 -4.37 -11.27 -18.91
C MET A 78 -3.79 -11.46 -20.32
N GLY A 79 -2.54 -11.05 -20.53
CA GLY A 79 -1.81 -11.15 -21.78
C GLY A 79 -1.99 -9.97 -22.74
N SER A 80 -1.33 -10.06 -23.91
CA SER A 80 -1.34 -9.07 -24.98
C SER A 80 -2.51 -9.26 -25.97
N LYS A 81 -3.74 -9.41 -25.45
CA LYS A 81 -4.93 -9.51 -26.31
C LYS A 81 -5.25 -8.14 -26.91
N LYS A 82 -5.28 -8.05 -28.24
CA LYS A 82 -5.61 -6.82 -29.00
C LYS A 82 -7.07 -6.36 -28.85
N LYS A 83 -7.95 -7.19 -28.32
CA LYS A 83 -9.38 -6.90 -28.17
C LYS A 83 -9.88 -7.32 -26.80
N CYS A 84 -10.66 -6.45 -26.17
CA CYS A 84 -11.28 -6.74 -24.88
C CYS A 84 -12.42 -7.77 -25.04
N PRO A 85 -12.41 -8.88 -24.27
CA PRO A 85 -13.43 -9.92 -24.38
C PRO A 85 -14.77 -9.50 -23.75
N SER A 86 -14.85 -8.36 -23.05
CA SER A 86 -16.07 -7.96 -22.34
C SER A 86 -16.81 -6.80 -22.99
N CYS A 87 -16.11 -5.87 -23.62
CA CYS A 87 -16.75 -4.77 -24.36
C CYS A 87 -16.39 -4.73 -25.84
N GLY A 88 -15.48 -5.59 -26.29
CA GLY A 88 -15.03 -5.59 -27.69
C GLY A 88 -14.07 -4.46 -28.06
N PHE A 89 -13.68 -3.58 -27.12
CA PHE A 89 -12.75 -2.48 -27.38
C PHE A 89 -11.39 -2.98 -27.87
N VAL A 90 -10.86 -2.38 -28.93
CA VAL A 90 -9.57 -2.73 -29.52
C VAL A 90 -8.46 -1.96 -28.81
N LEU A 91 -7.56 -2.69 -28.14
CA LEU A 91 -6.34 -2.12 -27.54
C LEU A 91 -5.27 -2.09 -28.64
N PHE A 92 -4.85 -0.89 -29.02
CA PHE A 92 -3.77 -0.66 -29.97
C PHE A 92 -2.40 -0.83 -29.30
#